data_AF-A0A3M2G4J8-F1
#
_entry.id   AF-A0A3M2G4J8-F1
#
_cell.length_a   1.000
_cell.length_b   1.000
_cell.length_c   1.000
_cell.angle_alpha   90.00
_cell.angle_beta   90.00
_cell.angle_gamma   90.00
#
_symmetry.space_group_name_H-M   'P 1'
#
loop_
_entity.id
_entity.type
_entity.pdbx_description
1 polymer ?
#
loop_
_entity_poly.entity_id
_entity_poly.type
_entity_poly.pdbx_seq_one_letter_code
_entity_poly.pdbx_strand_id
1 'polypeptide(L)'
;MMPEMNGYDFDNQLRNDPELAVIPFVFLTAKTALPDVRFGKELGVDDYIKKPFESMDLISTVKGKLKRAKERRRVIAQEADRLKNDILFHLRHEIMTPLTTIQGWTDLLTCPEIEFTPDQLQEWLHMMRWACNRISKLMDDFTQLIYLQSDSGFFLYREHCESIPLLARVQTAIRTFGTAHPELTLRDIITSDTPACFGLPGFTG
;
A
#
# COMPACT_ATOMS: atom_id res chain seq x y z
N MET A 1 5.73 45.53 7.14
CA MET A 1 5.60 44.33 6.28
C MET A 1 6.98 43.71 6.14
N MET A 2 7.08 42.42 5.89
CA MET A 2 8.36 41.78 5.55
C MET A 2 8.83 42.28 4.16
N PRO A 3 10.12 42.56 3.97
CA PRO A 3 10.62 43.31 2.80
C PRO A 3 10.65 42.53 1.48
N GLU A 4 10.76 41.20 1.51
CA GLU A 4 10.95 40.37 0.30
C GLU A 4 9.73 39.52 -0.06
N MET A 5 8.96 39.09 0.94
CA MET A 5 7.85 38.15 0.77
C MET A 5 6.76 38.40 1.81
N ASN A 6 5.49 38.23 1.45
CA ASN A 6 4.39 38.35 2.40
C ASN A 6 4.15 37.00 3.13
N GLY A 7 3.43 37.00 4.25
CA GLY A 7 3.23 35.77 5.04
C GLY A 7 2.38 34.71 4.33
N TYR A 8 1.52 35.09 3.38
CA TYR A 8 0.68 34.16 2.61
C TYR A 8 1.49 33.43 1.54
N ASP A 9 2.39 34.15 0.85
CA ASP A 9 3.32 33.56 -0.12
C ASP A 9 4.24 32.54 0.57
N PHE A 10 4.67 32.85 1.80
CA PHE A 10 5.48 31.94 2.62
C PHE A 10 4.70 30.69 3.05
N ASP A 11 3.46 30.82 3.53
CA ASP A 11 2.62 29.66 3.85
C ASP A 11 2.40 28.80 2.61
N ASN A 12 2.11 29.40 1.45
CA ASN A 12 1.95 28.64 0.21
C ASN A 12 3.21 27.85 -0.17
N GLN A 13 4.40 28.44 -0.03
CA GLN A 13 5.66 27.73 -0.24
C GLN A 13 5.84 26.57 0.76
N LEU A 14 5.53 26.81 2.04
CA LEU A 14 5.63 25.80 3.10
C LEU A 14 4.66 24.63 2.87
N ARG A 15 3.46 24.88 2.35
CA ARG A 15 2.46 23.84 2.05
C ARG A 15 2.81 23.02 0.80
N ASN A 16 3.62 23.56 -0.12
CA ASN A 16 4.07 22.84 -1.31
C ASN A 16 5.23 21.86 -1.03
N ASP A 17 5.88 21.97 0.12
CA ASP A 17 6.88 21.01 0.58
C ASP A 17 6.23 19.97 1.54
N PRO A 18 6.17 18.68 1.18
CA PRO A 18 5.54 17.65 2.02
C PRO A 18 6.14 17.52 3.42
N GLU A 19 7.44 17.79 3.60
CA GLU A 19 8.09 17.71 4.91
C GLU A 19 7.71 18.89 5.80
N LEU A 20 7.59 20.08 5.20
CA LEU A 20 7.30 21.32 5.92
C LEU A 20 5.79 21.53 6.11
N ALA A 21 4.95 20.99 5.24
CA ALA A 21 3.49 21.11 5.30
C ALA A 21 2.88 20.58 6.61
N VAL A 22 3.59 19.67 7.30
CA VAL A 22 3.18 19.08 8.59
C VAL A 22 3.41 20.04 9.77
N ILE A 23 4.24 21.07 9.60
CA ILE A 23 4.59 22.03 10.66
C ILE A 23 3.43 23.02 10.86
N PRO A 24 2.92 23.19 12.10
CA PRO A 24 1.86 24.17 12.37
C PRO A 24 2.34 25.61 12.10
N PHE A 25 1.54 26.38 11.36
CA PHE A 25 1.87 27.76 10.99
C PHE A 25 0.90 28.77 11.61
N VAL A 26 1.43 29.80 12.29
CA VAL A 26 0.63 30.82 12.99
C VAL A 26 0.99 32.21 12.48
N PHE A 27 -0.01 32.94 11.98
CA PHE A 27 0.18 34.32 11.54
C PHE A 27 0.16 35.30 12.70
N LEU A 28 1.08 36.26 12.69
CA LEU A 28 1.05 37.43 13.58
C LEU A 28 0.62 38.67 12.79
N THR A 29 -0.60 39.17 13.00
CA THR A 29 -1.18 40.26 12.19
C THR A 29 -1.42 41.54 13.00
N ALA A 30 -1.08 42.70 12.44
CA ALA A 30 -1.44 44.02 13.01
C ALA A 30 -2.74 44.60 12.42
N LYS A 31 -3.31 43.96 11.39
CA LYS A 31 -4.49 44.49 10.68
C LYS A 31 -5.77 43.99 11.35
N THR A 32 -6.60 44.93 11.81
CA THR A 32 -7.92 44.72 12.40
C THR A 32 -9.03 44.48 11.36
N ALA A 33 -8.72 44.50 10.06
CA ALA A 33 -9.70 44.40 9.00
C ALA A 33 -10.32 42.99 8.94
N LEU A 34 -11.63 42.93 9.19
CA LEU A 34 -12.50 41.75 9.13
C LEU A 34 -12.44 40.90 7.82
N PRO A 35 -12.07 41.43 6.64
CA PRO A 35 -11.92 40.61 5.42
C PRO A 35 -10.74 39.61 5.48
N ASP A 36 -9.63 39.96 6.15
CA ASP A 36 -8.40 39.15 6.15
C ASP A 36 -8.50 37.90 7.04
N VAL A 37 -9.35 37.92 8.07
CA VAL A 37 -9.59 36.78 8.97
C VAL A 37 -10.51 35.73 8.32
N ARG A 38 -11.44 36.14 7.44
CA ARG A 38 -12.26 35.18 6.66
C ARG A 38 -11.45 34.55 5.54
N PHE A 39 -10.70 35.35 4.79
CA PHE A 39 -9.78 34.85 3.74
C PHE A 39 -8.74 33.89 4.34
N GLY A 40 -8.24 34.19 5.54
CA GLY A 40 -7.32 33.34 6.27
C GLY A 40 -7.88 32.02 6.82
N LYS A 41 -9.21 31.94 7.05
CA LYS A 41 -9.90 30.69 7.41
C LYS A 41 -10.20 29.82 6.18
N GLU A 42 -10.46 30.44 5.03
CA GLU A 42 -10.64 29.75 3.75
C GLU A 42 -9.33 29.17 3.21
N LEU A 43 -8.18 29.79 3.54
CA LEU A 43 -6.83 29.29 3.22
C LEU A 43 -6.36 28.13 4.14
N GLY A 44 -7.12 27.74 5.17
CA GLY A 44 -6.80 26.57 6.00
C GLY A 44 -5.64 26.75 6.99
N VAL A 45 -5.29 27.99 7.34
CA VAL A 45 -4.16 28.24 8.25
C VAL A 45 -4.47 27.81 9.68
N ASP A 46 -3.47 27.28 10.40
CA ASP A 46 -3.64 26.76 11.75
C ASP A 46 -4.10 27.82 12.76
N ASP A 47 -3.59 29.06 12.74
CA ASP A 47 -4.05 30.15 13.64
C ASP A 47 -3.63 31.58 13.25
N TYR A 48 -4.25 32.55 13.93
CA TYR A 48 -3.93 33.98 13.84
C TYR A 48 -3.83 34.62 15.23
N ILE A 49 -2.76 35.37 15.47
CA ILE A 49 -2.58 36.18 16.68
C ILE A 49 -2.49 37.66 16.26
N LYS A 50 -3.37 38.49 16.84
CA LYS A 50 -3.39 39.94 16.58
C LYS A 50 -2.33 40.66 17.38
N LYS A 51 -1.73 41.71 16.80
CA LYS A 51 -0.81 42.62 17.49
C LYS A 51 -1.55 43.91 17.91
N PRO A 52 -1.23 44.48 19.09
CA PRO A 52 -0.36 43.92 20.12
C PRO A 52 -1.00 42.70 20.79
N PHE A 53 -0.18 41.74 21.23
CA PHE A 53 -0.63 40.55 21.98
C PHE A 53 0.08 40.50 23.33
N GLU A 54 -0.53 39.82 24.29
CA GLU A 54 0.14 39.45 25.53
C GLU A 54 1.03 38.22 25.32
N SER A 55 2.20 38.21 25.97
CA SER A 55 3.16 37.09 25.85
C SER A 55 2.54 35.76 26.28
N MET A 56 1.65 35.77 27.26
CA MET A 56 0.97 34.56 27.76
C MET A 56 0.01 33.97 26.72
N ASP A 57 -0.68 34.82 25.94
CA ASP A 57 -1.55 34.36 24.85
C ASP A 57 -0.75 33.68 23.74
N LEU A 58 0.39 34.27 23.35
CA LEU A 58 1.29 33.67 22.37
C LEU A 58 1.82 32.31 22.85
N ILE A 59 2.30 32.24 24.10
CA ILE A 59 2.81 31.00 24.70
C ILE A 59 1.72 29.93 24.74
N SER A 60 0.49 30.30 25.12
CA SER A 60 -0.65 29.37 25.19
C SER A 60 -0.98 28.79 23.81
N THR A 61 -1.06 29.64 22.78
CA THR A 61 -1.31 29.23 21.40
C THR A 61 -0.24 28.28 20.89
N VAL A 62 1.04 28.64 21.04
CA VAL A 62 2.18 27.80 20.59
C VAL A 62 2.18 26.45 21.31
N LYS A 63 2.00 26.42 22.64
CA LYS A 63 1.91 25.17 23.40
C LYS A 63 0.75 24.30 22.92
N GLY A 64 -0.40 24.90 22.64
CA GLY A 64 -1.57 24.20 22.09
C GLY A 64 -1.29 23.55 20.74
N LYS A 65 -0.63 24.27 19.81
CA LYS A 65 -0.27 23.73 18.49
C LYS A 65 0.75 22.61 18.58
N LEU A 66 1.81 22.78 19.37
CA LEU A 66 2.83 21.76 19.57
C LEU A 66 2.25 20.48 20.19
N LYS A 67 1.36 20.62 21.19
CA LYS A 67 0.67 19.47 21.79
C LYS A 67 -0.17 18.71 20.76
N ARG A 68 -0.96 19.41 19.94
CA ARG A 68 -1.78 18.78 18.89
C ARG A 68 -0.92 18.12 17.80
N ALA A 69 0.18 18.77 17.39
CA ALA A 69 1.11 18.21 16.42
C ALA A 69 1.78 16.93 16.95
N LYS A 70 2.21 16.93 18.21
CA LYS A 70 2.76 15.75 18.87
C LYS A 70 1.76 14.61 18.94
N GLU A 71 0.51 14.89 19.30
CA GLU A 71 -0.54 13.86 19.37
C GLU A 71 -0.86 13.28 18.00
N ARG A 72 -0.98 14.12 16.95
CA ARG A 72 -1.16 13.64 15.58
C ARG A 72 -0.03 12.71 15.13
N ARG A 73 1.22 13.11 15.36
CA ARG A 73 2.39 12.27 15.06
C ARG A 73 2.36 10.94 15.81
N ARG A 74 1.94 10.95 17.08
CA ARG A 74 1.80 9.75 17.88
C ARG A 74 0.75 8.80 17.32
N VAL A 75 -0.43 9.30 16.96
CA VAL A 75 -1.51 8.48 16.37
C VAL A 75 -1.07 7.87 15.04
N ILE A 76 -0.44 8.66 14.16
CA ILE A 76 0.07 8.18 12.87
C ILE A 76 1.14 7.09 13.09
N ALA A 77 2.08 7.30 14.00
CA ALA A 77 3.12 6.32 14.31
C ALA A 77 2.54 5.02 14.90
N GLN A 78 1.55 5.13 15.79
CA GLN A 78 0.87 3.98 16.37
C GLN A 78 0.10 3.17 15.34
N GLU A 79 -0.57 3.84 14.39
CA GLU A 79 -1.28 3.15 13.32
C GLU A 79 -0.32 2.45 12.36
N ALA A 80 0.82 3.09 12.04
CA ALA A 80 1.87 2.47 11.24
C ALA A 80 2.47 1.24 11.94
N ASP A 81 2.75 1.33 13.24
CA ASP A 81 3.24 0.21 14.04
C ASP A 81 2.23 -0.93 14.12
N ARG A 82 0.94 -0.61 14.27
CA ARG A 82 -0.14 -1.60 14.28
C ARG A 82 -0.22 -2.33 12.95
N LEU A 83 -0.29 -1.60 11.84
CA LEU A 83 -0.34 -2.20 10.51
C LEU A 83 0.89 -3.08 10.23
N LYS A 84 2.08 -2.61 10.61
CA LYS A 84 3.31 -3.39 10.52
C LYS A 84 3.20 -4.70 11.31
N ASN A 85 2.71 -4.65 12.55
CA ASN A 85 2.57 -5.85 13.38
C ASN A 85 1.52 -6.83 12.82
N ASP A 86 0.41 -6.32 12.30
CA ASP A 86 -0.64 -7.13 11.69
C ASP A 86 -0.12 -7.85 10.43
N ILE A 87 0.63 -7.14 9.58
CA ILE A 87 1.32 -7.73 8.41
C ILE A 87 2.28 -8.83 8.86
N LEU A 88 3.16 -8.54 9.83
CA LEU A 88 4.14 -9.52 10.33
C LEU A 88 3.47 -10.75 10.95
N PHE A 89 2.34 -10.57 11.62
CA PHE A 89 1.57 -11.67 12.20
C PHE A 89 0.97 -12.58 11.11
N HIS A 90 0.30 -12.00 10.10
CA HIS A 90 -0.29 -12.78 9.01
C HIS A 90 0.77 -13.49 8.15
N LEU A 91 1.86 -12.79 7.79
CA LEU A 91 2.98 -13.39 7.07
C LEU A 91 3.55 -14.60 7.82
N ARG A 92 3.73 -14.46 9.15
CA ARG A 92 4.19 -15.57 9.98
C ARG A 92 3.23 -16.75 9.90
N HIS A 93 1.92 -16.53 10.03
CA HIS A 93 0.95 -17.62 10.00
C HIS A 93 0.98 -18.35 8.64
N GLU A 94 0.95 -17.62 7.53
CA GLU A 94 0.90 -18.23 6.20
C GLU A 94 2.20 -18.94 5.79
N ILE A 95 3.36 -18.52 6.33
CA ILE A 95 4.64 -19.18 6.08
C ILE A 95 4.84 -20.37 7.02
N MET A 96 4.53 -20.21 8.31
CA MET A 96 4.83 -21.24 9.30
C MET A 96 3.97 -22.48 9.13
N THR A 97 2.71 -22.36 8.72
CA THR A 97 1.84 -23.53 8.49
C THR A 97 2.44 -24.51 7.46
N PRO A 98 2.72 -24.12 6.20
CA PRO A 98 3.33 -25.03 5.23
C PRO A 98 4.74 -25.48 5.62
N LEU A 99 5.53 -24.62 6.28
CA LEU A 99 6.86 -25.00 6.76
C LEU A 99 6.79 -26.09 7.85
N THR A 100 5.83 -25.98 8.78
CA THR A 100 5.59 -26.98 9.82
C THR A 100 5.15 -28.30 9.21
N THR A 101 4.33 -28.26 8.16
CA THR A 101 3.95 -29.45 7.38
C THR A 101 5.18 -30.11 6.76
N ILE A 102 6.03 -29.35 6.05
CA ILE A 102 7.25 -29.88 5.43
C ILE A 102 8.19 -30.47 6.48
N GLN A 103 8.41 -29.76 7.58
CA GLN A 103 9.29 -30.20 8.65
C GLN A 103 8.77 -31.49 9.29
N GLY A 104 7.49 -31.55 9.68
CA GLY A 104 6.89 -32.74 10.27
C GLY A 104 6.97 -33.97 9.36
N TRP A 105 6.71 -33.82 8.06
CA TRP A 105 6.85 -34.94 7.11
C TRP A 105 8.30 -35.35 6.90
N THR A 106 9.23 -34.39 6.85
CA THR A 106 10.67 -34.68 6.74
C THR A 106 11.18 -35.44 7.97
N ASP A 107 10.74 -35.04 9.16
CA ASP A 107 11.07 -35.71 10.42
C ASP A 107 10.58 -37.17 10.42
N LEU A 108 9.34 -37.40 9.96
CA LEU A 108 8.77 -38.75 9.84
C LEU A 108 9.49 -39.61 8.80
N LEU A 109 9.82 -39.04 7.63
CA LEU A 109 10.57 -39.74 6.57
C LEU A 109 11.99 -40.12 7.01
N THR A 110 12.54 -39.39 7.97
CA THR A 110 13.87 -39.66 8.52
C THR A 110 13.82 -40.67 9.67
N CYS A 111 12.63 -41.06 10.15
CA CYS A 111 12.46 -42.01 11.23
C CYS A 111 12.61 -43.46 10.71
N PRO A 112 13.65 -44.20 11.13
CA PRO A 112 13.91 -45.55 10.61
C PRO A 112 12.89 -46.60 11.10
N GLU A 113 12.10 -46.27 12.10
CA GLU A 113 11.09 -47.15 12.72
C GLU A 113 9.74 -47.09 12.01
N ILE A 114 9.57 -46.14 11.09
CA ILE A 114 8.31 -45.93 10.36
C ILE A 114 8.49 -46.42 8.93
N GLU A 115 7.73 -47.46 8.58
CA GLU A 115 7.63 -47.96 7.21
C GLU A 115 6.49 -47.26 6.47
N PHE A 116 6.74 -46.86 5.24
CA PHE A 116 5.75 -46.19 4.38
C PHE A 116 5.37 -47.08 3.22
N THR A 117 4.06 -47.13 2.91
CA THR A 117 3.63 -47.69 1.63
C THR A 117 4.00 -46.73 0.49
N PRO A 118 4.18 -47.22 -0.75
CA PRO A 118 4.42 -46.35 -1.91
C PRO A 118 3.35 -45.26 -2.08
N ASP A 119 2.09 -45.59 -1.81
CA ASP A 119 0.97 -44.65 -1.91
C ASP A 119 1.06 -43.54 -0.85
N GLN A 120 1.38 -43.90 0.40
CA GLN A 120 1.59 -42.93 1.49
C GLN A 120 2.77 -41.99 1.19
N LEU A 121 3.88 -42.54 0.69
CA LEU A 121 5.05 -41.75 0.30
C LEU A 121 4.69 -40.76 -0.81
N GLN A 122 3.91 -41.18 -1.80
CA GLN A 122 3.47 -40.32 -2.90
C GLN A 122 2.54 -39.21 -2.44
N GLU A 123 1.59 -39.52 -1.55
CA GLU A 123 0.68 -38.53 -0.95
C GLU A 123 1.46 -37.46 -0.17
N TRP A 124 2.49 -37.88 0.58
CA TRP A 124 3.29 -36.96 1.40
C TRP A 124 4.20 -36.07 0.56
N LEU A 125 4.83 -36.63 -0.48
CA LEU A 125 5.56 -35.86 -1.48
C LEU A 125 4.66 -34.81 -2.15
N HIS A 126 3.39 -35.16 -2.41
CA HIS A 126 2.41 -34.23 -2.93
C HIS A 126 2.11 -33.09 -1.94
N MET A 127 1.89 -33.41 -0.66
CA MET A 127 1.63 -32.41 0.39
C MET A 127 2.82 -31.47 0.63
N MET A 128 4.05 -31.98 0.65
CA MET A 128 5.26 -31.16 0.76
C MET A 128 5.42 -30.24 -0.46
N ARG A 129 5.18 -30.76 -1.66
CA ARG A 129 5.24 -29.96 -2.89
C ARG A 129 4.17 -28.86 -2.92
N TRP A 130 2.97 -29.17 -2.47
CA TRP A 130 1.91 -28.18 -2.29
C TRP A 130 2.33 -27.07 -1.31
N ALA A 131 2.90 -27.45 -0.17
CA ALA A 131 3.39 -26.50 0.84
C ALA A 131 4.49 -25.58 0.28
N CYS A 132 5.47 -26.12 -0.46
CA CYS A 132 6.49 -25.32 -1.14
C CYS A 132 5.88 -24.34 -2.16
N ASN A 133 4.97 -24.84 -3.02
CA ASN A 133 4.30 -24.00 -4.03
C ASN A 133 3.50 -22.87 -3.38
N ARG A 134 2.85 -23.13 -2.24
CA ARG A 134 2.09 -22.13 -1.49
C ARG A 134 2.99 -21.00 -0.97
N ILE A 135 4.16 -21.34 -0.41
CA ILE A 135 5.15 -20.36 0.05
C ILE A 135 5.70 -19.55 -1.14
N SER A 136 6.05 -20.20 -2.24
CA SER A 136 6.54 -19.52 -3.45
C SER A 136 5.51 -18.51 -3.97
N LYS A 137 4.24 -18.92 -4.07
CA LYS A 137 3.16 -18.04 -4.53
C LYS A 137 2.99 -16.81 -3.63
N LEU A 138 3.07 -16.99 -2.31
CA LEU A 138 3.01 -15.90 -1.35
C LEU A 138 4.18 -14.92 -1.48
N MET A 139 5.39 -15.42 -1.71
CA MET A 139 6.58 -14.59 -1.98
C MET A 139 6.43 -13.79 -3.27
N ASP A 140 5.90 -14.39 -4.33
CA ASP A 140 5.64 -13.70 -5.60
C ASP A 140 4.61 -12.58 -5.43
N ASP A 141 3.50 -12.86 -4.74
CA ASP A 141 2.43 -11.89 -4.50
C ASP A 141 2.94 -10.70 -3.64
N PHE A 142 3.75 -10.98 -2.61
CA PHE A 142 4.35 -9.93 -1.78
C PHE A 142 5.34 -9.06 -2.56
N THR A 143 6.15 -9.69 -3.41
CA THR A 143 7.10 -9.00 -4.28
C THR A 143 6.36 -8.10 -5.27
N GLN A 144 5.28 -8.58 -5.89
CA GLN A 144 4.42 -7.77 -6.77
C GLN A 144 3.81 -6.58 -6.05
N LEU A 145 3.35 -6.75 -4.81
CA LEU A 145 2.80 -5.66 -4.00
C LEU A 145 3.84 -4.57 -3.73
N ILE A 146 5.07 -4.94 -3.37
CA ILE A 146 6.17 -3.98 -3.19
C ILE A 146 6.42 -3.20 -4.49
N TYR A 147 6.48 -3.91 -5.63
CA TYR A 147 6.68 -3.27 -6.93
C TYR A 147 5.54 -2.31 -7.32
N LEU A 148 4.29 -2.62 -6.96
CA LEU A 148 3.14 -1.76 -7.21
C LEU A 148 3.13 -0.50 -6.31
N GLN A 149 3.68 -0.58 -5.09
CA GLN A 149 3.71 0.54 -4.15
C GLN A 149 4.92 1.44 -4.31
N SER A 150 6.02 0.94 -4.87
CA SER A 150 7.16 1.76 -5.24
C SER A 150 6.85 2.57 -6.50
N ASP A 151 6.99 3.90 -6.43
CA ASP A 151 6.93 4.81 -7.60
C ASP A 151 7.99 4.47 -8.67
N SER A 152 8.91 3.57 -8.34
CA SER A 152 9.97 3.02 -9.17
C SER A 152 9.72 1.53 -9.44
N GLY A 153 9.00 1.16 -10.51
CA GLY A 153 8.90 -0.28 -10.81
C GLY A 153 8.16 -0.74 -12.06
N PHE A 154 7.22 0.03 -12.61
CA PHE A 154 6.63 -0.31 -13.90
C PHE A 154 7.21 0.57 -15.00
N PHE A 155 8.28 0.08 -15.64
CA PHE A 155 8.56 0.54 -16.99
C PHE A 155 7.45 -0.02 -17.88
N LEU A 156 6.43 0.81 -18.14
CA LEU A 156 5.47 0.55 -19.20
C LEU A 156 6.21 0.64 -20.53
N TYR A 157 6.76 -0.48 -20.98
CA TYR A 157 7.31 -0.58 -22.31
C TYR A 157 6.17 -0.51 -23.32
N ARG A 158 6.28 0.44 -24.25
CA ARG A 158 5.32 0.58 -25.34
C ARG A 158 5.62 -0.47 -26.40
N GLU A 159 5.08 -1.67 -26.24
CA GLU A 159 5.07 -2.69 -27.28
C GLU A 159 3.70 -2.76 -27.96
N HIS A 160 3.72 -2.93 -29.29
CA HIS A 160 2.51 -3.15 -30.07
C HIS A 160 2.09 -4.61 -29.87
N CYS A 161 1.16 -4.86 -28.94
CA CYS A 161 0.60 -6.18 -28.74
C CYS A 161 -0.62 -6.32 -29.68
N GLU A 162 -0.65 -7.37 -30.51
CA GLU A 162 -1.88 -7.72 -31.20
C GLU A 162 -2.93 -8.13 -30.15
N SER A 163 -4.22 -7.84 -30.36
CA SER A 163 -5.27 -8.16 -29.39
C SER A 163 -5.50 -9.67 -29.25
N ILE A 164 -5.16 -10.45 -30.29
CA ILE A 164 -5.45 -11.88 -30.42
C ILE A 164 -4.71 -12.76 -29.39
N PRO A 165 -3.40 -12.60 -29.11
CA PRO A 165 -2.69 -13.40 -28.11
C PRO A 165 -3.17 -13.18 -26.67
N LEU A 166 -3.55 -11.95 -26.31
CA LEU A 166 -4.08 -11.66 -24.97
C LEU A 166 -5.46 -12.28 -24.77
N LEU A 167 -6.33 -12.16 -25.76
CA LEU A 167 -7.67 -12.72 -25.75
C LEU A 167 -7.63 -14.24 -25.62
N ALA A 168 -6.77 -14.91 -26.39
CA ALA A 168 -6.59 -16.35 -26.28
C ALA A 168 -6.14 -16.78 -24.87
N ARG A 169 -5.27 -16.00 -24.22
CA ARG A 169 -4.81 -16.26 -22.83
C ARG A 169 -5.93 -16.06 -21.82
N VAL A 170 -6.67 -14.97 -21.91
CA VAL A 170 -7.82 -14.69 -21.05
C VAL A 170 -8.89 -15.76 -21.21
N GLN A 171 -9.21 -16.14 -22.45
CA GLN A 171 -10.14 -17.24 -22.75
C GLN A 171 -9.67 -18.57 -22.19
N THR A 172 -8.39 -18.88 -22.28
CA THR A 172 -7.81 -20.10 -21.70
C THR A 172 -7.95 -20.09 -20.18
N ALA A 173 -7.62 -18.98 -19.52
CA ALA A 173 -7.77 -18.84 -18.06
C ALA A 173 -9.24 -18.95 -17.62
N ILE A 174 -10.16 -18.29 -18.32
CA ILE A 174 -11.61 -18.36 -18.07
C ILE A 174 -12.11 -19.79 -18.25
N ARG A 175 -11.68 -20.53 -19.28
CA ARG A 175 -12.06 -21.92 -19.49
C ARG A 175 -11.55 -22.83 -18.38
N THR A 176 -10.27 -22.71 -18.01
CA THR A 176 -9.68 -23.48 -16.90
C THR A 176 -10.42 -23.21 -15.59
N PHE A 177 -10.79 -21.96 -15.32
CA PHE A 177 -11.60 -21.59 -14.16
C PHE A 177 -13.00 -22.19 -14.23
N GLY A 178 -13.68 -22.10 -15.38
CA GLY A 178 -15.00 -22.69 -15.59
C GLY A 178 -15.03 -24.21 -15.43
N THR A 179 -13.96 -24.91 -15.81
CA THR A 179 -13.86 -26.36 -15.58
C THR A 179 -13.73 -26.73 -14.09
N ALA A 180 -13.15 -25.85 -13.28
CA ALA A 180 -13.05 -26.03 -11.83
C ALA A 180 -14.33 -25.64 -11.08
N HIS A 181 -15.21 -24.85 -11.70
CA HIS A 181 -16.43 -24.29 -11.11
C HIS A 181 -17.67 -24.49 -12.02
N PRO A 182 -18.18 -25.73 -12.15
CA PRO A 182 -19.28 -26.08 -13.05
C PRO A 182 -20.62 -25.38 -12.72
N GLU A 183 -20.75 -24.83 -11.51
CA GLU A 183 -21.89 -24.02 -11.07
C GLU A 183 -21.95 -22.63 -11.73
N LEU A 184 -20.87 -22.17 -12.36
CA LEU A 184 -20.77 -20.85 -12.99
C LEU A 184 -20.97 -20.93 -14.51
N THR A 185 -21.87 -20.11 -15.04
CA THR A 185 -22.01 -19.93 -16.49
C THR A 185 -21.15 -18.77 -16.96
N LEU A 186 -19.99 -19.06 -17.54
CA LEU A 186 -19.10 -18.05 -18.09
C LEU A 186 -19.52 -17.70 -19.52
N ARG A 187 -19.83 -16.43 -19.77
CA ARG A 187 -20.08 -15.88 -21.12
C ARG A 187 -18.93 -14.99 -21.54
N ASP A 188 -18.30 -15.33 -22.65
CA ASP A 188 -17.32 -14.47 -23.31
C ASP A 188 -18.05 -13.50 -24.25
N ILE A 189 -17.93 -12.19 -24.01
CA ILE A 189 -18.57 -11.12 -24.79
C ILE A 189 -17.49 -10.28 -25.46
N ILE A 190 -16.53 -10.95 -26.12
CA ILE A 190 -15.49 -10.25 -26.85
C ILE A 190 -15.79 -10.35 -28.35
N THR A 191 -16.02 -9.20 -28.98
CA THR A 191 -16.28 -9.07 -30.41
C THR A 191 -14.96 -9.05 -31.21
N SER A 192 -15.02 -9.48 -32.47
CA SER A 192 -13.87 -9.54 -33.39
C SER A 192 -13.27 -8.18 -33.75
N ASP A 193 -13.92 -7.08 -33.36
CA ASP A 193 -13.50 -5.69 -33.59
C ASP A 193 -12.74 -5.09 -32.38
N THR A 194 -11.99 -5.91 -31.66
CA THR A 194 -11.22 -5.44 -30.50
C THR A 194 -9.97 -4.68 -30.97
N PRO A 195 -9.86 -3.36 -30.71
CA PRO A 195 -8.72 -2.56 -31.14
C PRO A 195 -7.43 -3.03 -30.46
N ALA A 196 -6.29 -2.76 -31.10
CA ALA A 196 -4.99 -3.02 -30.50
C ALA A 196 -4.87 -2.34 -29.13
N CYS A 197 -4.44 -3.10 -28.12
CA CYS A 197 -4.29 -2.61 -26.75
C CYS A 197 -2.80 -2.48 -26.39
N PHE A 198 -2.49 -1.47 -25.59
CA PHE A 198 -1.15 -1.30 -25.01
C PHE A 198 -1.12 -2.05 -23.69
N GLY A 199 -0.11 -2.90 -23.48
CA GLY A 199 0.01 -3.73 -22.27
C GLY A 199 1.46 -4.00 -21.89
N LEU A 200 1.66 -4.47 -20.65
CA LEU A 200 2.98 -4.84 -20.13
C LEU A 200 3.39 -6.22 -20.66
N PRO A 201 4.56 -6.38 -21.29
CA PRO A 201 5.08 -7.69 -21.66
C PRO A 201 5.60 -8.42 -20.41
N GLY A 202 5.37 -9.73 -20.33
CA GLY A 202 6.15 -10.60 -19.43
C GLY A 202 5.53 -11.07 -18.11
N PHE A 203 4.21 -10.96 -17.88
CA PHE A 203 3.57 -11.86 -16.90
C PHE A 203 3.43 -13.26 -17.51
N THR A 204 4.56 -13.94 -17.65
CA THR A 204 4.66 -15.39 -17.87
C THR A 204 4.96 -16.01 -16.51
N GLY A 205 3.89 -16.21 -15.75
CA GLY A 205 3.83 -17.13 -14.61
C GLY A 205 2.66 -18.06 -14.83
#